data_AF-A0A812IET7-F1
#
_entry.id   AF-A0A812IET7-F1
#
_cell.length_a   1.000
_cell.length_b   1.000
_cell.length_c   1.000
_cell.angle_alpha   90.00
_cell.angle_beta   90.00
_cell.angle_gamma   90.00
#
_symmetry.space_group_name_H-M   'P 1'
#
loop_
_entity.id
_entity.type
_entity.pdbx_description
1 polymer ?
#
loop_
_entity_poly.entity_id
_entity_poly.type
_entity_poly.pdbx_seq_one_letter_code
_entity_poly.pdbx_strand_id
1 'polypeptide(L)'
;MGYSMGGFGALQLGCHEPEAYDAVVSIAGYGMGTCESTESSGAPQPKGRRVFDWYLEREVPQLANVPIVLAVHCPIDTVSSFRDVSAIVDVVSETARRSSKRCFARTVE
;
A
#
# COMPACT_ATOMS: atom_id res chain seq x y z
N MET A 1 12.13 -4.78 0.41
CA MET A 1 11.61 -4.92 -0.96
C MET A 1 10.93 -6.28 -1.10
N GLY A 2 9.88 -6.39 -1.91
CA GLY A 2 9.34 -7.70 -2.30
C GLY A 2 8.39 -7.64 -3.49
N TYR A 3 8.14 -8.82 -4.09
CA TYR A 3 7.29 -9.01 -5.26
C TYR A 3 6.01 -9.80 -4.92
N SER A 4 4.85 -9.39 -5.42
CA SER A 4 3.54 -10.02 -5.18
C SER A 4 3.27 -10.19 -3.68
N MET A 5 3.15 -11.41 -3.17
CA MET A 5 3.05 -11.68 -1.73
C MET A 5 4.23 -11.09 -0.92
N GLY A 6 5.43 -11.02 -1.52
CA GLY A 6 6.56 -10.31 -0.92
C GLY A 6 6.37 -8.79 -0.90
N GLY A 7 5.67 -8.23 -1.89
CA GLY A 7 5.30 -6.81 -1.92
C GLY A 7 4.28 -6.47 -0.84
N PHE A 8 3.30 -7.35 -0.64
CA PHE A 8 2.41 -7.31 0.52
C PHE A 8 3.22 -7.30 1.84
N GLY A 9 4.16 -8.24 2.00
CA GLY A 9 5.01 -8.30 3.20
C GLY A 9 5.84 -7.04 3.40
N ALA A 10 6.39 -6.46 2.32
CA ALA A 10 7.15 -5.21 2.39
C ALA A 10 6.31 -4.04 2.90
N LEU A 11 5.04 -3.93 2.47
CA LEU A 11 4.11 -2.92 2.98
C LEU A 11 3.78 -3.16 4.46
N GLN A 12 3.49 -4.40 4.86
CA GLN A 12 3.16 -4.71 6.26
C GLN A 12 4.32 -4.43 7.22
N LEU A 13 5.53 -4.86 6.86
CA LEU A 13 6.72 -4.60 7.67
C LEU A 13 7.05 -3.10 7.74
N GLY A 14 6.89 -2.38 6.63
CA GLY A 14 7.06 -0.93 6.61
C GLY A 14 6.03 -0.18 7.46
N CYS A 15 4.80 -0.68 7.58
CA CYS A 15 3.82 -0.14 8.52
C CYS A 15 4.20 -0.46 9.97
N HIS A 16 4.66 -1.68 10.24
CA HIS A 16 4.93 -2.18 11.59
C HIS A 16 6.17 -1.54 12.23
N GLU A 17 7.26 -1.45 11.48
CA GLU A 17 8.56 -0.98 11.98
C GLU A 17 9.21 -0.01 10.99
N PRO A 18 8.59 1.16 10.73
CA PRO A 18 9.06 2.07 9.68
C PRO A 18 10.48 2.59 9.91
N GLU A 19 10.90 2.72 11.17
CA GLU A 19 12.24 3.20 11.53
C GLU A 19 13.37 2.20 11.19
N ALA A 20 13.02 0.93 10.95
CA ALA A 20 13.99 -0.09 10.54
C ALA A 20 14.34 -0.03 9.05
N TYR A 21 13.65 0.81 8.26
CA TYR A 21 13.78 0.83 6.80
C TYR A 21 14.04 2.24 6.28
N ASP A 22 15.10 2.40 5.48
CA ASP A 22 15.29 3.60 4.66
C ASP A 22 14.36 3.62 3.44
N ALA A 23 13.97 2.44 2.96
CA ALA A 23 13.14 2.27 1.80
C ALA A 23 12.23 1.04 1.87
N VAL A 24 10.97 1.23 1.50
CA VAL A 24 10.00 0.17 1.23
C VAL A 24 9.70 0.17 -0.27
N VAL A 25 9.94 -0.97 -0.92
CA VAL A 25 9.66 -1.17 -2.34
C VAL A 25 8.75 -2.37 -2.50
N SER A 26 7.53 -2.13 -2.97
CA SER A 26 6.52 -3.15 -3.27
C SER A 26 6.36 -3.27 -4.78
N ILE A 27 6.58 -4.47 -5.33
CA ILE A 27 6.43 -4.73 -6.77
C ILE A 27 5.27 -5.69 -7.00
N ALA A 28 4.28 -5.30 -7.79
CA ALA A 28 3.05 -6.09 -8.02
C ALA A 28 2.38 -6.54 -6.70
N GLY A 29 2.60 -5.80 -5.61
CA GLY A 29 2.13 -6.14 -4.27
C GLY A 29 0.71 -5.68 -4.00
N TYR A 30 0.19 -5.96 -2.81
CA TYR A 30 -1.16 -5.58 -2.41
C TYR A 30 -1.20 -5.24 -0.91
N GLY A 31 -2.24 -4.54 -0.47
CA GLY A 31 -2.47 -4.22 0.94
C GLY A 31 -3.36 -5.24 1.65
N MET A 32 -3.83 -4.90 2.84
CA MET A 32 -4.88 -5.69 3.50
C MET A 32 -6.26 -5.27 2.99
N GLY A 33 -7.08 -6.25 2.61
CA GLY A 33 -8.39 -5.97 2.02
C GLY A 33 -8.27 -5.45 0.59
N THR A 34 -9.41 -5.06 0.01
CA THR A 34 -9.46 -4.51 -1.35
C THR A 34 -10.71 -3.65 -1.58
N CYS A 35 -10.61 -2.62 -2.41
CA CYS A 35 -11.75 -1.84 -2.90
C CYS A 35 -12.39 -2.42 -4.18
N GLU A 36 -11.81 -3.49 -4.73
CA GLU A 36 -12.32 -4.24 -5.86
C GLU A 36 -13.61 -5.00 -5.54
N SER A 37 -14.38 -5.33 -6.59
CA SER A 37 -15.59 -6.12 -6.43
C SER A 37 -15.26 -7.58 -6.09
N THR A 38 -16.25 -8.34 -5.60
CA THR A 38 -16.07 -9.77 -5.31
C THR A 38 -15.73 -10.54 -6.59
N GLU A 39 -16.28 -10.12 -7.73
CA GLU A 39 -16.06 -10.73 -9.05
C GLU A 39 -14.63 -10.52 -9.55
N SER A 40 -14.03 -9.36 -9.32
CA SER A 40 -12.66 -9.07 -9.77
C SER A 40 -11.59 -9.61 -8.82
N SER A 41 -11.83 -9.62 -7.51
CA SER A 41 -10.82 -9.96 -6.50
C SER A 41 -10.99 -11.34 -5.85
N GLY A 42 -12.18 -11.93 -5.94
CA GLY A 42 -12.57 -13.09 -5.14
C GLY A 42 -12.77 -12.80 -3.65
N ALA A 43 -12.53 -11.55 -3.19
CA ALA A 43 -12.68 -11.17 -1.79
C ALA A 43 -14.16 -10.91 -1.45
N PRO A 44 -14.70 -11.47 -0.35
CA PRO A 44 -16.09 -11.23 0.03
C PRO A 44 -16.34 -9.75 0.35
N GLN A 45 -17.22 -9.09 -0.41
CA GLN A 45 -17.68 -7.74 -0.11
C GLN A 45 -18.99 -7.74 0.70
N PRO A 46 -19.19 -6.79 1.64
CA PRO A 46 -18.37 -5.58 1.90
C PRO A 46 -17.22 -5.78 2.89
N LYS A 47 -16.91 -7.03 3.28
CA LYS A 47 -15.89 -7.31 4.30
C LYS A 47 -14.49 -6.91 3.83
N GLY A 48 -14.13 -7.23 2.59
CA GLY A 48 -12.84 -6.84 1.98
C GLY A 48 -12.62 -5.33 2.00
N ARG A 49 -13.67 -4.57 1.65
CA ARG A 49 -13.66 -3.10 1.68
C ARG A 49 -13.47 -2.55 3.08
N ARG A 50 -14.18 -3.08 4.09
CA ARG A 50 -14.02 -2.65 5.48
C ARG A 50 -12.60 -2.87 6.01
N VAL A 51 -11.97 -3.98 5.64
CA VAL A 51 -10.57 -4.26 6.00
C VAL A 51 -9.64 -3.26 5.32
N PHE A 52 -9.88 -2.95 4.05
CA PHE A 52 -9.08 -1.98 3.30
C PHE A 52 -9.19 -0.58 3.88
N ASP A 53 -10.40 -0.10 4.15
CA ASP A 53 -10.63 1.20 4.77
C ASP A 53 -9.94 1.28 6.15
N TRP A 54 -10.08 0.25 6.98
CA TRP A 54 -9.37 0.17 8.27
C TRP A 54 -7.84 0.21 8.09
N TYR A 55 -7.29 -0.52 7.11
CA TYR A 55 -5.86 -0.55 6.82
C TYR A 55 -5.33 0.82 6.37
N LEU A 56 -6.04 1.49 5.46
CA LEU A 56 -5.72 2.84 5.01
C LEU A 56 -5.76 3.87 6.15
N GLU A 57 -6.72 3.75 7.06
CA GLU A 57 -6.88 4.69 8.18
C GLU A 57 -5.87 4.48 9.31
N ARG A 58 -5.51 3.23 9.60
CA ARG A 58 -4.82 2.85 10.84
C ARG A 58 -3.35 2.52 10.65
N GLU A 59 -3.02 1.80 9.58
CA GLU A 59 -1.68 1.22 9.38
C GLU A 59 -0.87 2.00 8.36
N VAL A 60 -1.44 2.24 7.17
CA VAL A 60 -0.74 2.91 6.06
C VAL A 60 -0.11 4.27 6.42
N PRO A 61 -0.69 5.13 7.30
CA PRO A 61 -0.04 6.38 7.70
C PRO A 61 1.35 6.19 8.34
N GLN A 62 1.66 5.02 8.88
CA GLN A 62 2.98 4.71 9.45
C GLN A 62 4.07 4.66 8.39
N LEU A 63 3.76 4.23 7.16
CA LEU A 63 4.70 4.22 6.04
C LEU A 63 5.26 5.60 5.72
N ALA A 64 4.56 6.69 6.08
CA ALA A 64 5.08 8.05 5.89
C ALA A 64 6.30 8.38 6.78
N ASN A 65 6.64 7.51 7.74
CA ASN A 65 7.89 7.60 8.50
C ASN A 65 9.08 6.97 7.76
N VAL A 66 8.85 6.14 6.74
CA VAL A 66 9.91 5.59 5.88
C VAL A 66 10.36 6.68 4.91
N PRO A 67 11.67 6.94 4.73
CA PRO A 67 12.14 7.97 3.81
C PRO A 67 11.70 7.76 2.35
N ILE A 68 11.66 6.51 1.87
CA ILE A 68 11.29 6.17 0.49
C ILE A 68 10.23 5.07 0.48
N VAL A 69 9.09 5.33 -0.18
CA VAL A 69 8.05 4.32 -0.42
C VAL A 69 7.76 4.26 -1.92
N LEU A 70 8.12 3.14 -2.55
CA LEU A 70 7.88 2.93 -3.98
C LEU A 70 6.96 1.74 -4.18
N ALA A 71 5.90 1.94 -4.94
CA ALA A 71 5.07 0.87 -5.44
C ALA A 71 5.24 0.78 -6.96
N VAL A 72 5.83 -0.30 -7.46
CA VAL A 72 5.96 -0.58 -8.89
C VAL A 72 4.84 -1.53 -9.29
N HIS A 73 3.88 -1.08 -10.07
CA HIS A 73 2.65 -1.82 -10.28
C HIS A 73 2.04 -1.59 -11.66
N CYS A 74 1.63 -2.66 -12.34
CA CYS A 74 1.07 -2.57 -13.67
C CYS A 74 -0.43 -2.16 -13.60
N PRO A 75 -0.88 -1.12 -14.33
CA PRO A 75 -2.28 -0.67 -14.30
C PRO A 75 -3.32 -1.72 -14.71
N ILE A 76 -2.90 -2.73 -15.49
CA ILE A 76 -3.78 -3.80 -16.00
C ILE A 76 -3.57 -5.14 -15.28
N ASP A 77 -2.88 -5.15 -14.14
CA ASP A 77 -2.73 -6.35 -13.32
C ASP A 77 -4.10 -6.86 -12.85
N THR A 78 -4.44 -8.10 -13.22
CA THR A 78 -5.72 -8.74 -12.91
C THR A 78 -5.69 -9.58 -11.64
N VAL A 79 -4.55 -9.65 -10.95
CA VAL A 79 -4.34 -10.45 -9.74
C VAL A 79 -4.24 -9.55 -8.52
N SER A 80 -3.43 -8.49 -8.61
CA SER A 80 -3.26 -7.48 -7.56
C SER A 80 -3.73 -6.13 -8.08
N SER A 81 -4.71 -5.49 -7.42
CA SER A 81 -5.28 -4.24 -7.93
C SER A 81 -4.30 -3.07 -7.87
N PHE A 82 -4.02 -2.48 -9.03
CA PHE A 82 -3.32 -1.20 -9.14
C PHE A 82 -4.03 -0.08 -8.37
N ARG A 83 -5.37 -0.07 -8.41
CA ARG A 83 -6.18 0.96 -7.74
C ARG A 83 -5.99 0.92 -6.23
N ASP A 84 -5.96 -0.27 -5.64
CA ASP A 84 -5.70 -0.42 -4.21
C ASP A 84 -4.31 0.11 -3.85
N VAL A 85 -3.29 -0.24 -4.63
CA VAL A 85 -1.90 0.18 -4.41
C VAL A 85 -1.75 1.69 -4.56
N SER A 86 -2.38 2.30 -5.58
CA SER A 86 -2.39 3.76 -5.74
C SER A 86 -3.01 4.43 -4.52
N ALA A 87 -4.15 3.94 -4.03
CA ALA A 87 -4.80 4.50 -2.85
C ALA A 87 -3.92 4.40 -1.59
N ILE A 88 -3.16 3.31 -1.42
CA ILE A 88 -2.17 3.18 -0.34
C ILE A 88 -1.12 4.29 -0.44
N VAL A 89 -0.50 4.45 -1.61
CA VAL A 89 0.57 5.45 -1.82
C VAL A 89 0.04 6.89 -1.69
N ASP A 90 -1.20 7.14 -2.09
CA ASP A 90 -1.85 8.44 -1.93
C ASP A 90 -1.97 8.81 -0.45
N VAL A 91 -2.43 7.89 0.40
CA VAL A 91 -2.49 8.11 1.86
C VAL A 91 -1.10 8.38 2.45
N VAL A 92 -0.06 7.64 2.02
CA VAL A 92 1.32 7.89 2.47
C VAL A 92 1.76 9.31 2.07
N SER A 93 1.52 9.68 0.81
CA SER A 93 1.89 10.97 0.25
C SER A 93 1.18 12.14 0.94
N GLU A 94 -0.12 11.99 1.25
CA GLU A 94 -0.91 12.99 1.97
C GLU A 94 -0.46 13.11 3.43
N THR A 95 -0.21 11.98 4.09
CA THR A 95 0.27 11.95 5.47
C THR A 95 1.64 12.62 5.59
N ALA A 96 2.57 12.33 4.67
CA ALA A 96 3.88 12.95 4.63
C ALA A 96 3.79 14.48 4.47
N ARG A 97 2.93 14.95 3.55
CA ARG A 97 2.67 16.39 3.33
C ARG A 97 2.09 17.06 4.58
N ARG A 98 1.04 16.49 5.17
CA ARG A 98 0.34 17.05 6.34
C ARG A 98 1.23 17.14 7.57
N SER A 99 2.13 16.16 7.76
CA SER A 99 3.01 16.09 8.92
C SER A 99 4.43 16.62 8.64
N SER A 100 4.66 17.26 7.49
CA SER A 100 5.97 17.80 7.07
C SER A 100 7.12 16.77 7.16
N LYS A 101 6.82 15.49 6.89
CA LYS A 101 7.82 14.41 6.90
C LYS A 101 8.61 14.40 5.59
N ARG A 102 9.90 14.02 5.67
CA ARG A 102 10.75 13.80 4.48
C ARG A 102 10.53 12.39 3.94
N CYS A 103 9.33 12.12 3.44
CA CYS A 103 8.99 10.86 2.78
C CYS A 103 8.73 11.11 1.29
N PHE A 104 9.43 10.40 0.42
CA PHE A 104 9.15 10.32 -1.00
C PHE A 104 8.31 9.07 -1.29
N ALA A 105 7.03 9.24 -1.58
CA ALA A 105 6.10 8.15 -1.88
C ALA A 105 5.56 8.26 -3.31
N ARG A 106 5.69 7.19 -4.11
CA ARG A 106 5.20 7.15 -5.50
C ARG A 106 4.78 5.75 -5.95
N THR A 107 3.71 5.73 -6.75
CA THR A 107 3.36 4.61 -7.61
C THR A 107 4.09 4.81 -8.94
N VAL A 108 4.70 3.76 -9.47
CA VAL A 108 5.42 3.71 -10.73
C VAL A 108 4.73 2.64 -11.57
N GLU A 109 4.36 3.00 -12.80
CA GLU A 109 3.65 2.17 -13.77
C GLU A 109 4.60 1.45 -14.73
#